data_AF-A0A268RTX3-F1
#
_entry.id   AF-A0A268RTX3-F1
#
_cell.length_a   1.000
_cell.length_b   1.000
_cell.length_c   1.000
_cell.angle_alpha   90.00
_cell.angle_beta   90.00
_cell.angle_gamma   90.00
#
_symmetry.space_group_name_H-M   'P 1'
#
loop_
_entity.id
_entity.type
_entity.pdbx_description
1 polymer ?
#
loop_
_entity_poly.entity_id
_entity_poly.type
_entity_poly.pdbx_seq_one_letter_code
_entity_poly.pdbx_strand_id
1 'polypeptide(L)'
;MTKWKILMTLLVLCIGGGLIWYWVYQENEREQLRSEEKELGMYTNTAALLYMEIDYRGYEQGGNVDDISLNPTEQTDTIIERWEAVSEAFPTIQFPQKQIEEEDWVEVYLKFLESEGEMLEVIETLSANLPEGEDLGGLESLYIFVRNGVIREGNFEKLLKEKEIIK
;
A
#
# COMPACT_ATOMS: atom_id res chain seq x y z
N MET A 1 22.80 23.76 58.70
CA MET A 1 22.84 23.20 57.32
C MET A 1 21.99 24.11 56.44
N THR A 2 22.67 24.85 55.58
CA THR A 2 22.33 26.22 55.17
C THR A 2 21.30 26.25 54.03
N LYS A 3 20.32 27.16 54.13
CA LYS A 3 19.22 27.43 53.18
C LYS A 3 19.64 27.40 51.69
N TRP A 4 20.89 27.73 51.42
CA TRP A 4 21.54 27.63 50.11
C TRP A 4 21.58 26.24 49.48
N LYS A 5 21.75 25.17 50.28
CA LYS A 5 21.71 23.80 49.76
C LYS A 5 20.31 23.42 49.27
N ILE A 6 19.27 23.82 50.01
CA ILE A 6 17.87 23.57 49.64
C ILE A 6 17.52 24.35 48.36
N LEU A 7 17.94 25.61 48.25
CA LEU A 7 17.74 26.42 47.05
C LEU A 7 18.40 25.80 45.82
N MET A 8 19.64 25.32 45.95
CA MET A 8 20.36 24.65 44.86
C MET A 8 19.71 23.33 44.44
N THR A 9 19.23 22.53 45.40
CA THR A 9 18.51 21.28 45.08
C THR A 9 17.21 21.55 44.32
N LEU A 10 16.44 22.56 44.73
CA LEU A 10 15.22 22.96 44.01
C LEU A 10 15.51 23.44 42.58
N LEU A 11 16.58 24.21 42.40
CA LEU A 11 16.96 24.72 41.09
C LEU A 11 17.38 23.60 40.13
N VAL A 12 18.14 22.61 40.62
CA VAL A 12 18.51 21.42 39.83
C VAL A 12 17.29 20.59 39.47
N LEU A 13 16.32 20.43 40.39
CA LEU A 13 15.09 19.69 40.11
C LEU A 13 14.20 20.41 39.08
N CYS A 14 14.09 21.75 39.15
CA CYS A 14 13.33 22.51 38.16
C CYS A 14 13.97 22.43 36.75
N ILE A 15 15.29 22.55 36.66
CA ILE A 15 16.00 22.43 35.39
C ILE A 15 15.88 21.00 34.84
N GLY A 16 16.10 19.98 35.70
CA GLY A 16 15.96 18.58 35.31
C GLY A 16 14.54 18.25 34.84
N GLY A 17 13.52 18.71 35.56
CA GLY A 17 12.12 18.54 35.17
C GLY A 17 11.78 19.23 33.84
N GLY A 18 12.28 20.44 33.62
CA GLY A 18 12.10 21.17 32.36
C GLY A 18 12.75 20.48 31.17
N LEU A 19 13.96 19.92 31.35
CA LEU A 19 14.65 19.17 30.31
C LEU A 19 13.94 17.86 29.97
N ILE A 20 13.44 17.12 30.98
CA ILE A 20 12.67 15.90 30.76
C ILE A 20 11.35 16.22 30.03
N TRP A 21 10.63 17.26 30.47
CA TRP A 21 9.39 17.68 29.81
C TRP A 21 9.64 18.10 28.36
N TYR A 22 10.68 18.89 28.09
CA TYR A 22 11.07 19.27 26.74
C TYR A 22 11.43 18.06 25.86
N TRP A 23 12.16 17.09 26.43
CA TRP A 23 12.52 15.86 25.72
C TRP A 23 11.29 15.01 25.37
N VAL A 24 10.36 14.84 26.33
CA VAL A 24 9.08 14.13 26.10
C VAL A 24 8.21 14.85 25.07
N TYR A 25 8.12 16.19 25.16
CA TYR A 25 7.40 17.01 24.19
C TYR A 25 7.96 16.81 22.76
N GLN A 26 9.29 16.85 22.63
CA GLN A 26 9.96 16.66 21.35
C GLN A 26 9.77 15.26 20.78
N GLU A 27 9.78 14.22 21.61
CA GLU A 27 9.56 12.85 21.15
C GLU A 27 8.11 12.66 20.68
N ASN A 28 7.13 13.19 21.43
CA ASN A 28 5.72 13.13 21.02
C ASN A 28 5.47 13.84 19.68
N GLU A 29 6.03 15.03 19.45
CA GLU A 29 5.91 15.71 18.14
C GLU A 29 6.51 14.87 17.00
N ARG A 30 7.64 14.22 17.23
CA ARG A 30 8.28 13.35 16.22
C ARG A 30 7.45 12.12 15.91
N GLU A 31 6.84 11.51 16.93
CA GLU A 31 5.95 10.36 16.73
C GLU A 31 4.69 10.76 15.95
N GLN A 32 4.10 11.92 16.26
CA GLN A 32 2.97 12.46 15.52
C GLN A 32 3.32 12.71 14.05
N LEU A 33 4.41 13.44 13.77
CA LEU A 33 4.87 13.70 12.41
C LEU A 33 5.13 12.40 11.64
N ARG A 34 5.74 11.39 12.28
CA ARG A 34 5.99 10.09 11.63
C ARG A 34 4.69 9.34 11.33
N SER A 35 3.69 9.43 12.20
CA SER A 35 2.38 8.82 11.96
C SER A 35 1.68 9.47 10.77
N GLU A 36 1.66 10.81 10.75
CA GLU A 36 1.07 11.60 9.67
C GLU A 36 1.78 11.36 8.33
N GLU A 37 3.12 11.36 8.31
CA GLU A 37 3.91 11.01 7.13
C GLU A 37 3.61 9.60 6.62
N LYS A 38 3.42 8.63 7.54
CA LYS A 38 3.09 7.26 7.18
C LYS A 38 1.69 7.17 6.57
N GLU A 39 0.71 7.86 7.14
CA GLU A 39 -0.65 7.89 6.63
C GLU A 39 -0.71 8.59 5.26
N LEU A 40 -0.08 9.76 5.10
CA LEU A 40 0.10 10.42 3.80
C LEU A 40 0.81 9.51 2.77
N GLY A 41 1.80 8.75 3.24
CA GLY A 41 2.48 7.73 2.46
C GLY A 41 1.53 6.66 1.91
N MET A 42 0.52 6.25 2.66
CA MET A 42 -0.47 5.27 2.20
C MET A 42 -1.32 5.81 1.06
N TYR A 43 -1.85 7.03 1.17
CA TYR A 43 -2.64 7.66 0.10
C TYR A 43 -1.83 7.86 -1.17
N THR A 44 -0.58 8.34 -1.03
CA THR A 44 0.30 8.56 -2.18
C THR A 44 0.71 7.25 -2.87
N ASN A 45 1.01 6.20 -2.10
CA ASN A 45 1.31 4.87 -2.65
C ASN A 45 0.08 4.23 -3.30
N THR A 46 -1.09 4.36 -2.68
CA THR A 46 -2.37 3.87 -3.21
C THR A 46 -2.65 4.50 -4.57
N ALA A 47 -2.57 5.83 -4.65
CA ALA A 47 -2.76 6.55 -5.90
C ALA A 47 -1.72 6.18 -6.96
N ALA A 48 -0.46 6.04 -6.57
CA ALA A 48 0.60 5.67 -7.50
C ALA A 48 0.46 4.24 -8.04
N LEU A 49 0.01 3.29 -7.20
CA LEU A 49 -0.14 1.90 -7.60
C LEU A 49 -1.41 1.68 -8.43
N LEU A 50 -2.53 2.28 -8.02
CA LEU A 50 -3.85 2.13 -8.65
C LEU A 50 -4.13 3.21 -9.72
N TYR A 51 -3.14 4.05 -10.04
CA TYR A 51 -3.25 5.15 -11.01
C TYR A 51 -4.42 6.09 -10.74
N MET A 52 -4.59 6.50 -9.47
CA MET A 52 -5.68 7.39 -9.05
C MET A 52 -5.19 8.85 -8.99
N GLU A 53 -6.14 9.78 -9.04
CA GLU A 53 -5.89 11.18 -8.72
C GLU A 53 -6.07 11.43 -7.22
N ILE A 54 -5.17 12.23 -6.63
CA ILE A 54 -5.25 12.62 -5.22
C ILE A 54 -5.83 14.03 -5.12
N ASP A 55 -6.85 14.20 -4.28
CA ASP A 55 -7.43 15.50 -3.93
C ASP A 55 -7.10 15.87 -2.48
N TYR A 56 -6.28 16.90 -2.31
CA TYR A 56 -5.84 17.43 -1.02
C TYR A 56 -6.72 18.56 -0.48
N ARG A 57 -7.78 18.98 -1.19
CA ARG A 57 -8.56 20.19 -0.81
C ARG A 57 -9.14 20.12 0.60
N GLY A 58 -9.56 18.93 1.04
CA GLY A 58 -10.06 18.72 2.41
C GLY A 58 -8.93 18.81 3.43
N TYR A 59 -7.84 18.09 3.20
CA TYR A 59 -6.63 18.11 4.02
C TYR A 59 -6.04 19.53 4.17
N GLU A 60 -5.95 20.32 3.11
CA GLU A 60 -5.43 21.70 3.16
C GLU A 60 -6.26 22.64 4.04
N GLN A 61 -7.55 22.34 4.23
CA GLN A 61 -8.46 23.13 5.07
C GLN A 61 -8.47 22.66 6.53
N GLY A 62 -8.48 21.35 6.75
CA GLY A 62 -8.67 20.74 8.07
C GLY A 62 -7.39 20.23 8.75
N GLY A 63 -6.34 19.97 7.97
CA GLY A 63 -5.12 19.29 8.44
C GLY A 63 -5.33 17.83 8.83
N ASN A 64 -6.46 17.21 8.42
CA ASN A 64 -6.76 15.82 8.72
C ASN A 64 -6.50 14.95 7.48
N VAL A 65 -5.70 13.90 7.62
CA VAL A 65 -5.30 13.02 6.52
C VAL A 65 -6.50 12.24 5.98
N ASP A 66 -7.51 11.96 6.81
CA ASP A 66 -8.76 11.32 6.39
C ASP A 66 -9.61 12.19 5.44
N ASP A 67 -9.28 13.49 5.33
CA ASP A 67 -9.94 14.41 4.39
C ASP A 67 -9.29 14.38 2.98
N ILE A 68 -8.31 13.50 2.75
CA ILE A 68 -7.73 13.25 1.42
C ILE A 68 -8.67 12.31 0.66
N SER A 69 -9.03 12.70 -0.56
CA SER A 69 -9.85 11.84 -1.43
C SER A 69 -9.01 11.24 -2.56
N LEU A 70 -9.28 9.97 -2.86
CA LEU A 70 -8.69 9.24 -3.98
C LEU A 70 -9.75 9.03 -5.04
N ASN A 71 -9.51 9.56 -6.23
CA ASN A 71 -10.47 9.49 -7.33
C ASN A 71 -9.98 8.49 -8.39
N PRO A 72 -10.73 7.41 -8.65
CA PRO A 72 -10.41 6.46 -9.71
C PRO A 72 -10.26 7.14 -11.06
N THR A 73 -9.35 6.63 -11.88
CA THR A 73 -9.22 7.02 -13.28
C THR A 73 -9.57 5.85 -14.20
N GLU A 74 -9.63 6.11 -15.51
CA GLU A 74 -9.75 5.04 -16.51
C GLU A 74 -8.67 3.95 -16.34
N GLN A 75 -7.46 4.34 -15.91
CA GLN A 75 -6.38 3.38 -15.66
C GLN A 75 -6.66 2.53 -14.43
N THR A 76 -7.26 3.12 -13.37
CA THR A 76 -7.74 2.39 -12.20
C THR A 76 -8.74 1.31 -12.63
N ASP A 77 -9.75 1.69 -13.44
CA ASP A 77 -10.75 0.74 -13.95
C ASP A 77 -10.08 -0.42 -14.69
N THR A 78 -9.10 -0.14 -15.55
CA THR A 78 -8.40 -1.22 -16.26
C THR A 78 -7.62 -2.18 -15.35
N ILE A 79 -7.11 -1.69 -14.21
CA ILE A 79 -6.43 -2.54 -13.22
C ILE A 79 -7.45 -3.44 -12.53
N ILE A 80 -8.58 -2.85 -12.11
CA ILE A 80 -9.66 -3.57 -11.46
C ILE A 80 -10.23 -4.65 -12.38
N GLU A 81 -10.50 -4.34 -13.64
CA GLU A 81 -10.98 -5.32 -14.64
C GLU A 81 -9.98 -6.47 -14.85
N ARG A 82 -8.68 -6.18 -14.94
CA ARG A 82 -7.66 -7.24 -15.08
C ARG A 82 -7.56 -8.09 -13.81
N TRP A 83 -7.66 -7.48 -12.64
CA TRP A 83 -7.62 -8.21 -11.38
C TRP A 83 -8.84 -9.11 -11.22
N GLU A 84 -10.04 -8.61 -11.54
CA GLU A 84 -11.28 -9.38 -11.56
C GLU A 84 -11.12 -10.59 -12.48
N ALA A 85 -10.76 -10.39 -13.74
CA ALA A 85 -10.57 -11.49 -14.70
C ALA A 85 -9.53 -12.52 -14.25
N VAL A 86 -8.43 -12.08 -13.64
CA VAL A 86 -7.41 -12.97 -13.07
C VAL A 86 -7.96 -13.75 -11.88
N SER A 87 -8.72 -13.12 -10.99
CA SER A 87 -9.33 -13.78 -9.82
C SER A 87 -10.38 -14.81 -10.21
N GLU A 88 -11.15 -14.55 -11.27
CA GLU A 88 -12.13 -15.51 -11.82
C GLU A 88 -11.43 -16.73 -12.41
N ALA A 89 -10.33 -16.52 -13.15
CA ALA A 89 -9.54 -17.60 -13.75
C ALA A 89 -8.74 -18.40 -12.71
N PHE A 90 -8.34 -17.75 -11.61
CA PHE A 90 -7.52 -18.32 -10.54
C PHE A 90 -8.12 -17.98 -9.17
N PRO A 91 -9.09 -18.79 -8.67
CA PRO A 91 -9.84 -18.48 -7.45
C PRO A 91 -9.03 -18.41 -6.14
N THR A 92 -7.75 -18.76 -6.17
CA THR A 92 -6.82 -18.54 -5.05
C THR A 92 -6.46 -17.07 -4.88
N ILE A 93 -6.56 -16.26 -5.94
CA ILE A 93 -6.33 -14.82 -5.91
C ILE A 93 -7.63 -14.15 -5.53
N GLN A 94 -7.66 -13.45 -4.39
CA GLN A 94 -8.87 -12.76 -3.93
C GLN A 94 -9.11 -11.45 -4.68
N PHE A 95 -10.38 -11.14 -4.93
CA PHE A 95 -10.80 -9.86 -5.51
C PHE A 95 -11.56 -9.01 -4.47
N PRO A 96 -11.14 -7.76 -4.21
CA PRO A 96 -11.69 -6.96 -3.11
C PRO A 96 -12.97 -6.21 -3.52
N GLN A 97 -13.98 -6.93 -4.01
CA GLN A 97 -15.24 -6.35 -4.49
C GLN A 97 -15.88 -5.41 -3.45
N LYS A 98 -15.91 -5.83 -2.19
CA LYS A 98 -16.53 -5.06 -1.11
C LYS A 98 -15.85 -3.71 -0.92
N GLN A 99 -14.52 -3.68 -0.90
CA GLN A 99 -13.75 -2.46 -0.67
C GLN A 99 -13.88 -1.48 -1.84
N ILE A 100 -13.98 -1.99 -3.06
CA ILE A 100 -14.25 -1.18 -4.25
C ILE A 100 -15.64 -0.53 -4.14
N GLU A 101 -16.67 -1.29 -3.76
CA GLU A 101 -18.03 -0.76 -3.55
C GLU A 101 -18.12 0.26 -2.41
N GLU A 102 -17.30 0.10 -1.37
CA GLU A 102 -17.20 1.03 -0.23
C GLU A 102 -16.28 2.23 -0.51
N GLU A 103 -15.63 2.29 -1.69
CA GLU A 103 -14.61 3.29 -2.06
C GLU A 103 -13.43 3.37 -1.06
N ASP A 104 -13.13 2.27 -0.35
CA ASP A 104 -11.99 2.14 0.55
C ASP A 104 -10.72 1.79 -0.23
N TRP A 105 -10.22 2.74 -0.99
CA TRP A 105 -9.11 2.56 -1.92
C TRP A 105 -7.79 2.19 -1.25
N VAL A 106 -7.58 2.63 -0.01
CA VAL A 106 -6.40 2.25 0.77
C VAL A 106 -6.45 0.76 1.09
N GLU A 107 -7.61 0.23 1.49
CA GLU A 107 -7.78 -1.19 1.70
C GLU A 107 -7.70 -1.97 0.37
N VAL A 108 -8.23 -1.45 -0.75
CA VAL A 108 -8.04 -2.06 -2.08
C VAL A 108 -6.55 -2.21 -2.40
N TYR A 109 -5.74 -1.17 -2.13
CA TYR A 109 -4.30 -1.22 -2.30
C TYR A 109 -3.64 -2.27 -1.41
N LEU A 110 -4.01 -2.35 -0.13
CA LEU A 110 -3.49 -3.35 0.80
C LEU A 110 -3.81 -4.77 0.32
N LYS A 111 -5.05 -5.01 -0.13
CA LYS A 111 -5.47 -6.29 -0.72
C LYS A 111 -4.64 -6.64 -1.94
N PHE A 112 -4.30 -5.65 -2.76
CA PHE A 112 -3.49 -5.90 -3.96
C PHE A 112 -2.08 -6.36 -3.59
N LEU A 113 -1.47 -5.77 -2.57
CA LEU A 113 -0.17 -6.20 -2.05
C LEU A 113 -0.24 -7.61 -1.44
N GLU A 114 -1.31 -7.91 -0.70
CA GLU A 114 -1.52 -9.26 -0.13
C GLU A 114 -1.63 -10.33 -1.24
N SER A 115 -2.30 -10.01 -2.35
CA SER A 115 -2.46 -10.92 -3.48
C SER A 115 -1.19 -11.14 -4.30
N GLU A 116 -0.10 -10.39 -4.09
CA GLU A 116 1.18 -10.64 -4.77
C GLU A 116 1.70 -12.05 -4.49
N GLY A 117 1.57 -12.52 -3.24
CA GLY A 117 1.94 -13.89 -2.86
C GLY A 117 1.07 -14.94 -3.55
N GLU A 118 -0.25 -14.70 -3.62
CA GLU A 118 -1.19 -15.59 -4.30
C GLU A 118 -0.89 -15.70 -5.80
N MET A 119 -0.59 -14.57 -6.44
CA MET A 119 -0.20 -14.51 -7.86
C MET A 119 1.12 -15.25 -8.12
N LEU A 120 2.09 -15.10 -7.22
CA LEU A 120 3.36 -15.81 -7.27
C LEU A 120 3.14 -17.33 -7.22
N GLU A 121 2.38 -17.81 -6.23
CA GLU A 121 2.09 -19.23 -6.05
C GLU A 121 1.38 -19.85 -7.26
N VAL A 122 0.46 -19.10 -7.88
CA VAL A 122 -0.21 -19.52 -9.13
C VAL A 122 0.82 -19.72 -10.24
N ILE A 123 1.71 -18.75 -10.48
CA ILE A 123 2.73 -18.89 -11.52
C ILE A 123 3.72 -20.00 -11.21
N GLU A 124 4.17 -20.14 -9.96
CA GLU A 124 5.06 -21.24 -9.56
C GLU A 124 4.43 -22.60 -9.84
N THR A 125 3.15 -22.77 -9.46
CA THR A 125 2.41 -24.01 -9.69
C THR A 125 2.25 -24.31 -11.18
N LEU A 126 1.90 -23.32 -11.99
CA LEU A 126 1.75 -23.51 -13.43
C LEU A 126 3.11 -23.81 -14.09
N SER A 127 4.16 -23.09 -13.70
CA SER A 127 5.52 -23.26 -14.23
C SER A 127 6.09 -24.64 -13.92
N ALA A 128 5.84 -25.18 -12.72
CA ALA A 128 6.27 -26.53 -12.33
C ALA A 128 5.64 -27.64 -13.18
N ASN A 129 4.51 -27.38 -13.84
CA ASN A 129 3.79 -28.33 -14.69
C ASN A 129 4.04 -28.12 -16.18
N LEU A 130 4.90 -27.18 -16.57
CA LEU A 130 5.23 -26.93 -17.96
C LEU A 130 6.16 -28.00 -18.54
N PRO A 131 6.06 -28.30 -19.85
CA PRO A 131 7.06 -29.09 -20.56
C PRO A 131 8.47 -28.50 -20.46
N GLU A 132 9.49 -29.35 -20.56
CA GLU A 132 10.89 -28.93 -20.52
C GLU A 132 11.18 -27.91 -21.64
N GLY A 133 11.72 -26.75 -21.26
CA GLY A 133 12.03 -25.64 -22.19
C GLY A 133 10.91 -24.61 -22.39
N GLU A 134 9.74 -24.81 -21.78
CA GLU A 134 8.68 -23.80 -21.71
C GLU A 134 8.80 -22.92 -20.45
N ASP A 135 8.32 -21.67 -20.54
CA ASP A 135 8.38 -20.64 -19.48
C ASP A 135 7.14 -19.73 -19.56
N LEU A 136 6.71 -19.17 -18.43
CA LEU A 136 5.59 -18.21 -18.31
C LEU A 136 6.06 -16.74 -18.18
N GLY A 137 7.24 -16.39 -18.69
CA GLY A 137 7.75 -15.02 -18.65
C GLY A 137 8.25 -14.57 -17.27
N GLY A 138 8.48 -15.52 -16.36
CA GLY A 138 8.92 -15.29 -14.98
C GLY A 138 7.81 -15.34 -13.92
N LEU A 139 8.22 -15.35 -12.65
CA LEU A 139 7.32 -15.54 -11.51
C LEU A 139 6.39 -14.33 -11.24
N GLU A 140 6.80 -13.14 -11.65
CA GLU A 140 6.05 -11.88 -11.45
C GLU A 140 5.03 -11.59 -12.57
N SER A 141 4.88 -12.49 -13.56
CA SER A 141 4.12 -12.20 -14.79
C SER A 141 2.66 -11.80 -14.52
N LEU A 142 1.96 -12.49 -13.61
CA LEU A 142 0.58 -12.15 -13.24
C LEU A 142 0.49 -10.79 -12.55
N TYR A 143 1.34 -10.51 -11.56
CA TYR A 143 1.38 -9.23 -10.86
C TYR A 143 1.59 -8.06 -11.83
N ILE A 144 2.55 -8.20 -12.73
CA ILE A 144 2.89 -7.17 -13.72
C ILE A 144 1.77 -6.99 -14.74
N PHE A 145 1.11 -8.07 -15.15
CA PHE A 145 -0.04 -8.01 -16.04
C PHE A 145 -1.22 -7.28 -15.38
N VAL A 146 -1.60 -7.65 -14.16
CA VAL A 146 -2.71 -6.98 -13.47
C VAL A 146 -2.40 -5.50 -13.30
N ARG A 147 -1.21 -5.17 -12.78
CA ARG A 147 -0.81 -3.80 -12.50
C ARG A 147 -0.68 -2.93 -13.75
N ASN A 148 0.02 -3.42 -14.78
CA ASN A 148 0.47 -2.58 -15.89
C ASN A 148 -0.07 -3.01 -17.27
N GLY A 149 -0.80 -4.12 -17.34
CA GLY A 149 -1.22 -4.74 -18.62
C GLY A 149 -0.06 -5.32 -19.44
N VAL A 150 1.15 -5.42 -18.88
CA VAL A 150 2.32 -5.86 -19.63
C VAL A 150 2.36 -7.39 -19.68
N ILE A 151 2.43 -7.91 -20.90
CA ILE A 151 2.65 -9.32 -21.19
C ILE A 151 4.10 -9.46 -21.66
N ARG A 152 4.90 -10.19 -20.88
CA ARG A 152 6.31 -10.47 -21.19
C ARG A 152 6.43 -11.66 -22.16
N GLU A 153 7.66 -11.92 -22.63
CA GLU A 153 7.98 -13.07 -23.48
C GLU A 153 7.65 -14.42 -22.81
N GLY A 154 7.74 -15.51 -23.56
CA GLY A 154 7.36 -16.85 -23.11
C GLY A 154 5.92 -17.23 -23.47
N ASN A 155 5.37 -18.23 -22.78
CA ASN A 155 4.03 -18.76 -23.02
C ASN A 155 2.93 -18.03 -22.23
N PHE A 156 3.26 -16.91 -21.60
CA PHE A 156 2.33 -16.19 -20.73
C PHE A 156 1.12 -15.62 -21.48
N GLU A 157 1.32 -15.02 -22.66
CA GLU A 157 0.20 -14.55 -23.50
C GLU A 157 -0.76 -15.71 -23.85
N LYS A 158 -0.18 -16.87 -24.17
CA LYS A 158 -0.94 -18.08 -24.49
C LYS A 158 -1.75 -18.55 -23.28
N LEU A 159 -1.15 -18.56 -22.08
CA LEU A 159 -1.85 -18.86 -20.84
C LEU A 159 -3.04 -17.92 -20.62
N LEU A 160 -2.84 -16.60 -20.76
CA LEU A 160 -3.92 -15.62 -20.57
C LEU A 160 -5.08 -15.85 -21.58
N LYS A 161 -4.77 -16.20 -22.82
CA LYS A 161 -5.76 -16.56 -23.85
C LYS A 161 -6.49 -17.88 -23.53
N GLU A 162 -5.77 -18.92 -23.12
CA GLU A 162 -6.34 -20.22 -22.73
C GLU A 162 -7.26 -20.11 -21.51
N LYS A 163 -6.98 -19.14 -20.63
CA LYS A 163 -7.80 -18.79 -19.47
C LYS A 163 -8.89 -17.77 -19.76
N GLU A 164 -9.04 -17.35 -21.02
CA GLU A 164 -10.02 -16.37 -21.47
C GLU A 164 -9.91 -15.00 -20.76
N ILE A 165 -8.75 -14.70 -20.16
CA ILE A 165 -8.45 -13.42 -19.49
C ILE A 165 -8.24 -12.32 -20.54
N ILE A 166 -7.65 -12.68 -21.68
CA ILE A 166 -7.48 -11.81 -22.85
C ILE A 166 -7.98 -12.50 -24.12
N LYS A 167 -8.24 -11.71 -25.16
CA LYS A 167 -8.71 -12.18 -26.47
C LYS A 167 -7.57 -12.52 -27.44
#